data_AF-A0AA85KHF1-F1
#
_entry.id   AF-A0AA85KHF1-F1
#
_cell.length_a   1.000
_cell.length_b   1.000
_cell.length_c   1.000
_cell.angle_alpha   90.00
_cell.angle_beta   90.00
_cell.angle_gamma   90.00
#
_symmetry.space_group_name_H-M   'P 1'
#
loop_
_entity.id
_entity.type
_entity.pdbx_description
1 polymer ?
#
loop_
_entity_poly.entity_id
_entity_poly.type
_entity_poly.pdbx_seq_one_letter_code
_entity_poly.pdbx_strand_id
1 'polypeptide(L)'
;MSTFDKIYRSVLPMKFFSKGWGRPDILIKLVENMKIVKQRDLYCSVKSKTNINIEKRTEGKRAVQIEGSFLSPFDAIIPNALKEDNKVSRFQMVIPKSWSTNYRPVCIHFAGTGDHNYSRRRLFLANQLIEDGIASLIIMNPFYSTRKPKDQKGSSLNFVSDLFIMGGALIMECSALLDWCEQNGYGPFALHGISMGGYMAGLCATVWPKPISLIPCLSWTSASVVFVEGILSNAVDWSVLTKQYYSDSIYSDVIRPKLQPPFPASFKADNTSEDPLEDLIRSALKSQNLSNTSNVKQSTSMEMDHLLSTTASSEQTSDTRVHVIQNHTKAHSLVNSSSGSNLHLHESITSQPINISTPRQSSSSSSSSVNPAYASLLSARRFLPNNISIGLPSSLSSINLNTFLRYPIDNSLWHNSLSLFRSIPEDISRMMSTTSSPPDPEVQQFLRDLLDFFTHLGNFSPILDSRLVLPVAAECDAYVPRYGVCSLTKIYPNAEIRILPQSGHVGAYVRNAIWTNDFRQAITDCLNRQVHLYHDEPGPFGRNKKSALNNDNNNNNTINNSDNIIQATDRSKG
;
A
#
# COMPACT_ATOMS: atom_id res chain seq x y z
N MET A 1 -19.05 7.31 0.14
CA MET A 1 -18.21 7.30 -1.09
C MET A 1 -17.91 8.72 -1.54
N SER A 2 -16.67 9.02 -1.92
CA SER A 2 -16.24 10.37 -2.37
C SER A 2 -16.77 10.75 -3.77
N THR A 3 -17.30 11.97 -3.93
CA THR A 3 -17.74 12.54 -5.22
C THR A 3 -16.58 12.75 -6.19
N PHE A 4 -15.39 13.07 -5.70
CA PHE A 4 -14.20 13.29 -6.51
C PHE A 4 -13.74 12.00 -7.22
N ASP A 5 -13.81 10.86 -6.53
CA ASP A 5 -13.46 9.56 -7.09
C ASP A 5 -14.40 9.20 -8.27
N LYS A 6 -15.70 9.55 -8.17
CA LYS A 6 -16.69 9.36 -9.24
C LYS A 6 -16.41 10.23 -10.48
N ILE A 7 -16.11 11.51 -10.26
CA ILE A 7 -15.79 12.46 -11.35
C ILE A 7 -14.49 12.07 -12.04
N TYR A 8 -13.44 11.67 -11.32
CA TYR A 8 -12.18 11.24 -11.93
C TYR A 8 -12.39 10.06 -12.90
N ARG A 9 -13.28 9.12 -12.56
CA ARG A 9 -13.57 7.96 -13.40
C ARG A 9 -14.37 8.31 -14.65
N SER A 10 -15.34 9.22 -14.57
CA SER A 10 -16.20 9.56 -15.72
C SER A 10 -15.43 10.21 -16.88
N VAL A 11 -14.23 10.73 -16.60
CA VAL A 11 -13.36 11.41 -17.58
C VAL A 11 -12.41 10.44 -18.32
N LEU A 12 -12.27 9.17 -17.91
CA LEU A 12 -11.29 8.22 -18.47
C LEU A 12 -11.95 6.97 -19.11
N PRO A 13 -12.29 6.96 -20.42
CA PRO A 13 -12.99 5.84 -21.05
C PRO A 13 -12.03 4.69 -21.41
N MET A 14 -11.40 4.08 -20.41
CA MET A 14 -10.57 2.88 -20.60
C MET A 14 -11.29 1.63 -20.09
N LYS A 15 -11.22 0.54 -20.87
CA LYS A 15 -11.74 -0.78 -20.52
C LYS A 15 -10.61 -1.75 -20.18
N PHE A 16 -10.73 -2.44 -19.06
CA PHE A 16 -9.95 -3.61 -18.68
C PHE A 16 -10.53 -4.86 -19.33
N PHE A 17 -9.66 -5.83 -19.57
CA PHE A 17 -9.99 -7.19 -20.02
C PHE A 17 -10.70 -7.23 -21.39
N SER A 18 -10.41 -6.24 -22.24
CA SER A 18 -11.02 -6.10 -23.57
C SER A 18 -10.69 -7.25 -24.54
N LYS A 19 -9.76 -8.14 -24.18
CA LYS A 19 -9.43 -9.35 -24.95
C LYS A 19 -9.89 -10.65 -24.30
N GLY A 20 -10.57 -10.59 -23.15
CA GLY A 20 -11.19 -11.76 -22.52
C GLY A 20 -10.48 -12.26 -21.25
N TRP A 21 -10.74 -13.51 -20.90
CA TRP A 21 -10.22 -14.18 -19.70
C TRP A 21 -8.72 -14.44 -19.75
N GLY A 22 -8.18 -14.62 -20.96
CA GLY A 22 -6.82 -15.08 -21.19
C GLY A 22 -6.76 -16.56 -21.52
N ARG A 23 -5.55 -17.04 -21.81
CA ARG A 23 -5.31 -18.39 -22.30
C ARG A 23 -5.68 -19.46 -21.24
N PRO A 24 -6.60 -20.40 -21.54
CA PRO A 24 -7.00 -21.45 -20.59
C PRO A 24 -5.83 -22.30 -20.08
N ASP A 25 -4.88 -22.65 -20.94
CA ASP A 25 -3.70 -23.45 -20.58
C ASP A 25 -2.79 -22.73 -19.58
N ILE A 26 -2.69 -21.39 -19.69
CA ILE A 26 -1.93 -20.56 -18.75
C ILE A 26 -2.70 -20.41 -17.43
N LEU A 27 -4.02 -20.22 -17.47
CA LEU A 27 -4.86 -20.15 -16.27
C LEU A 27 -4.80 -21.45 -15.46
N ILE A 28 -4.85 -22.61 -16.11
CA ILE A 28 -4.72 -23.92 -15.44
C ILE A 28 -3.35 -24.03 -14.76
N LYS A 29 -2.26 -23.68 -15.45
CA LYS A 29 -0.90 -23.67 -14.85
C LYS A 29 -0.80 -22.69 -13.68
N LEU A 30 -1.42 -21.53 -13.77
CA LEU A 30 -1.49 -20.56 -12.66
C LEU A 30 -2.18 -21.19 -11.45
N VAL A 31 -3.34 -21.83 -11.65
CA VAL A 31 -4.08 -22.51 -10.58
C VAL A 31 -3.23 -23.61 -9.94
N GLU A 32 -2.58 -24.44 -10.74
CA GLU A 32 -1.71 -25.53 -10.25
C GLU A 32 -0.51 -25.02 -9.44
N ASN A 33 0.06 -23.87 -9.81
CA ASN A 33 1.19 -23.26 -9.11
C ASN A 33 0.80 -22.50 -7.85
N MET A 34 -0.49 -22.19 -7.65
CA MET A 34 -0.95 -21.52 -6.42
C MET A 34 -0.65 -22.33 -5.15
N LYS A 35 -0.62 -23.67 -5.24
CA LYS A 35 -0.27 -24.53 -4.10
C LYS A 35 1.13 -24.23 -3.53
N ILE A 36 2.05 -23.77 -4.39
CA ILE A 36 3.42 -23.43 -4.00
C ILE A 36 3.44 -22.04 -3.37
N VAL A 37 2.95 -21.02 -4.06
CA VAL A 37 3.07 -19.62 -3.60
C VAL A 37 2.19 -19.29 -2.39
N LYS A 38 1.11 -20.05 -2.15
CA LYS A 38 0.27 -19.91 -0.93
C LYS A 38 1.01 -20.36 0.33
N GLN A 39 2.02 -21.24 0.20
CA GLN A 39 2.75 -21.82 1.33
C GLN A 39 4.18 -21.31 1.38
N ARG A 40 4.49 -20.47 2.38
CA ARG A 40 5.81 -19.82 2.56
C ARG A 40 6.96 -20.82 2.54
N ASP A 41 6.85 -21.90 3.32
CA ASP A 41 7.91 -22.89 3.47
C ASP A 41 8.14 -23.67 2.17
N LEU A 42 7.05 -24.07 1.50
CA LEU A 42 7.13 -24.75 0.21
C LEU A 42 7.75 -23.83 -0.84
N TYR A 43 7.31 -22.57 -0.93
CA TYR A 43 7.91 -21.58 -1.82
C TYR A 43 9.41 -21.40 -1.54
N CYS A 44 9.80 -21.26 -0.27
CA CYS A 44 11.21 -21.10 0.11
C CYS A 44 12.05 -22.34 -0.23
N SER A 45 11.46 -23.54 -0.21
CA SER A 45 12.17 -24.78 -0.56
C SER A 45 12.43 -24.94 -2.06
N VAL A 46 11.64 -24.27 -2.91
CA VAL A 46 11.73 -24.39 -4.38
C VAL A 46 12.22 -23.13 -5.08
N LYS A 47 12.33 -22.00 -4.38
CA LYS A 47 12.80 -20.74 -4.99
C LYS A 47 14.24 -20.87 -5.47
N SER A 48 14.49 -20.42 -6.69
CA SER A 48 15.83 -20.44 -7.30
C SER A 48 16.58 -19.13 -7.08
N LYS A 49 17.91 -19.22 -6.91
CA LYS A 49 18.77 -18.03 -6.90
C LYS A 49 18.67 -17.32 -8.25
N THR A 50 18.58 -15.99 -8.19
CA THR A 50 18.45 -15.14 -9.38
C THR A 50 19.66 -14.22 -9.50
N ASN A 51 20.24 -14.16 -10.70
CA ASN A 51 21.36 -13.27 -10.98
C ASN A 51 20.83 -11.89 -11.37
N ILE A 52 21.11 -10.89 -10.54
CA ILE A 52 20.74 -9.50 -10.79
C ILE A 52 21.87 -8.78 -11.51
N ASN A 53 21.55 -8.21 -12.67
CA ASN A 53 22.46 -7.40 -13.46
C ASN A 53 22.29 -5.92 -13.11
N ILE A 54 23.40 -5.24 -12.84
CA ILE A 54 23.41 -3.79 -12.65
C ILE A 54 23.74 -3.12 -13.98
N GLU A 55 22.74 -2.45 -14.57
CA GLU A 55 22.86 -1.82 -15.88
C GLU A 55 23.48 -0.43 -15.78
N LYS A 56 23.16 0.30 -14.72
CA LYS A 56 23.58 1.69 -14.56
C LYS A 56 23.76 2.05 -13.10
N ARG A 57 24.83 2.78 -12.80
CA ARG A 57 25.07 3.43 -11.50
C ARG A 57 25.29 4.91 -11.75
N THR A 58 24.55 5.76 -11.05
CA THR A 58 24.68 7.22 -11.12
C THR A 58 24.83 7.77 -9.72
N GLU A 59 25.87 8.57 -9.50
CA GLU A 59 26.14 9.15 -8.20
C GLU A 59 25.71 10.61 -8.15
N GLY A 60 24.75 10.93 -7.29
CA GLY A 60 24.30 12.29 -7.03
C GLY A 60 25.02 12.93 -5.84
N LYS A 61 24.51 14.07 -5.36
CA LYS A 61 25.05 14.72 -4.14
C LYS A 61 24.72 13.95 -2.87
N ARG A 62 23.45 13.55 -2.71
CA ARG A 62 22.91 12.92 -1.48
C ARG A 62 22.70 11.41 -1.58
N ALA A 63 22.56 10.90 -2.80
CA ALA A 63 22.20 9.51 -3.04
C ALA A 63 22.93 8.92 -4.23
N VAL A 64 23.07 7.60 -4.23
CA VAL A 64 23.47 6.77 -5.36
C VAL A 64 22.21 6.16 -5.95
N GLN A 65 22.05 6.28 -7.27
CA GLN A 65 20.99 5.60 -8.01
C GLN A 65 21.58 4.41 -8.75
N ILE A 66 20.90 3.28 -8.68
CA ILE A 66 21.22 2.06 -9.42
C ILE A 66 20.00 1.69 -10.26
N GLU A 67 20.21 1.30 -11.51
CA GLU A 67 19.21 0.64 -12.35
C GLU A 67 19.72 -0.75 -12.67
N GLY A 68 18.83 -1.74 -12.51
CA GLY A 68 19.17 -3.13 -12.71
C GLY A 68 18.03 -3.92 -13.33
N SER A 69 18.39 -5.07 -13.86
CA SER A 69 17.47 -5.99 -14.52
C SER A 69 17.86 -7.45 -14.28
N PHE A 70 16.88 -8.33 -14.45
CA PHE A 70 17.08 -9.77 -14.37
C PHE A 70 15.93 -10.50 -15.07
N LEU A 71 16.16 -11.75 -15.47
CA LEU A 71 15.07 -12.58 -15.98
C LEU A 71 14.14 -12.94 -14.82
N SER A 72 12.84 -12.66 -14.98
CA SER A 72 11.83 -12.97 -13.97
C SER A 72 11.83 -14.47 -13.68
N PRO A 73 11.98 -14.92 -12.42
CA PRO A 73 11.93 -16.35 -12.07
C PRO A 73 10.60 -17.00 -12.49
N PHE A 74 9.54 -16.19 -12.61
CA PHE A 74 8.23 -16.63 -13.05
C PHE A 74 8.23 -17.21 -14.47
N ASP A 75 9.09 -16.73 -15.39
CA ASP A 75 9.15 -17.24 -16.76
C ASP A 75 9.64 -18.69 -16.81
N ALA A 76 10.47 -19.12 -15.86
CA ALA A 76 10.90 -20.52 -15.75
C ALA A 76 9.78 -21.42 -15.20
N ILE A 77 8.91 -20.90 -14.33
CA ILE A 77 7.82 -21.66 -13.70
C ILE A 77 6.61 -21.80 -14.64
N ILE A 78 6.23 -20.72 -15.32
CA ILE A 78 5.13 -20.73 -16.29
C ILE A 78 5.62 -20.13 -17.62
N PRO A 79 6.34 -20.93 -18.42
CA PRO A 79 6.85 -20.48 -19.71
C PRO A 79 5.75 -19.93 -20.60
N ASN A 80 6.07 -18.85 -21.33
CA ASN A 80 5.20 -18.16 -22.28
C ASN A 80 4.04 -17.35 -21.67
N ALA A 81 3.91 -17.29 -20.35
CA ALA A 81 2.96 -16.38 -19.69
C ALA A 81 3.43 -14.92 -19.79
N LEU A 82 4.73 -14.67 -19.59
CA LEU A 82 5.37 -13.39 -19.91
C LEU A 82 5.94 -13.47 -21.34
N LYS A 83 5.68 -12.45 -22.17
CA LYS A 83 6.17 -12.37 -23.55
C LYS A 83 7.24 -11.30 -23.70
N GLU A 84 8.24 -11.56 -24.54
CA GLU A 84 9.25 -10.57 -24.95
C GLU A 84 9.86 -9.84 -23.74
N ASP A 85 9.90 -8.50 -23.79
CA ASP A 85 10.44 -7.63 -22.74
C ASP A 85 9.71 -7.76 -21.39
N ASN A 86 8.49 -8.31 -21.37
CA ASN A 86 7.78 -8.55 -20.12
C ASN A 86 8.47 -9.61 -19.24
N LYS A 87 9.32 -10.47 -19.83
CA LYS A 87 10.13 -11.46 -19.08
C LYS A 87 11.24 -10.82 -18.26
N VAL A 88 11.71 -9.63 -18.65
CA VAL A 88 12.82 -8.95 -18.00
C VAL A 88 12.26 -8.07 -16.87
N SER A 89 12.47 -8.49 -15.63
CA SER A 89 12.21 -7.64 -14.47
C SER A 89 13.22 -6.50 -14.44
N ARG A 90 12.74 -5.31 -14.07
CA ARG A 90 13.54 -4.09 -14.02
C ARG A 90 13.24 -3.31 -12.76
N PHE A 91 14.27 -2.75 -12.14
CA PHE A 91 14.14 -1.96 -10.93
C PHE A 91 15.08 -0.76 -10.93
N GLN A 92 14.74 0.22 -10.10
CA GLN A 92 15.62 1.33 -9.77
C GLN A 92 15.78 1.39 -8.25
N MET A 93 17.01 1.42 -7.76
CA MET A 93 17.33 1.61 -6.35
C MET A 93 17.87 3.02 -6.12
N VAL A 94 17.42 3.69 -5.07
CA VAL A 94 17.92 5.00 -4.62
C VAL A 94 18.45 4.84 -3.21
N ILE A 95 19.72 5.13 -3.02
CA ILE A 95 20.49 4.69 -1.85
C ILE A 95 21.15 5.92 -1.19
N PRO A 96 21.01 6.13 0.13
CA PRO A 96 21.78 7.16 0.83
C PRO A 96 23.29 6.92 0.66
N LYS A 97 24.09 7.99 0.53
CA LYS A 97 25.56 7.84 0.47
C LYS A 97 26.17 7.35 1.79
N SER A 98 25.52 7.66 2.89
CA SER A 98 25.94 7.32 4.24
C SER A 98 24.71 7.03 5.07
N TRP A 99 24.82 6.06 5.98
CA TRP A 99 23.85 5.81 7.03
C TRP A 99 24.38 6.34 8.36
N SER A 100 23.51 6.93 9.15
CA SER A 100 23.82 7.38 10.52
C SER A 100 23.77 6.24 11.54
N THR A 101 23.45 5.03 11.09
CA THR A 101 23.19 3.84 11.90
C THR A 101 23.95 2.66 11.32
N ASN A 102 24.07 1.57 12.08
CA ASN A 102 24.60 0.30 11.57
C ASN A 102 23.61 -0.39 10.60
N TYR A 103 22.35 0.02 10.60
CA TYR A 103 21.34 -0.45 9.65
C TYR A 103 21.49 0.19 8.28
N ARG A 104 21.11 -0.56 7.25
CA ARG A 104 21.00 -0.12 5.86
C ARG A 104 19.61 -0.44 5.32
N PRO A 105 18.55 0.19 5.88
CA PRO A 105 17.17 -0.19 5.61
C PRO A 105 16.79 0.06 4.15
N VAL A 106 15.95 -0.83 3.60
CA VAL A 106 15.43 -0.72 2.23
C VAL A 106 13.91 -0.87 2.24
N CYS A 107 13.21 0.11 1.66
CA CYS A 107 11.79 0.04 1.36
C CYS A 107 11.56 -0.33 -0.10
N ILE A 108 10.88 -1.45 -0.36
CA ILE A 108 10.49 -1.89 -1.70
C ILE A 108 9.15 -1.27 -2.06
N HIS A 109 9.11 -0.54 -3.17
CA HIS A 109 7.93 0.19 -3.61
C HIS A 109 7.25 -0.53 -4.78
N PHE A 110 5.97 -0.89 -4.64
CA PHE A 110 5.15 -1.45 -5.71
C PHE A 110 4.30 -0.38 -6.39
N ALA A 111 4.13 -0.49 -7.72
CA ALA A 111 3.33 0.46 -8.47
C ALA A 111 1.83 0.22 -8.30
N GLY A 112 1.07 1.30 -8.10
CA GLY A 112 -0.38 1.31 -8.24
C GLY A 112 -0.82 1.42 -9.71
N THR A 113 -2.13 1.34 -9.95
CA THR A 113 -2.70 1.44 -11.29
C THR A 113 -2.30 2.75 -11.98
N GLY A 114 -1.70 2.63 -13.17
CA GLY A 114 -1.27 3.78 -13.98
C GLY A 114 0.09 4.38 -13.60
N ASP A 115 0.78 3.84 -12.59
CA ASP A 115 2.16 4.23 -12.26
C ASP A 115 3.20 3.38 -13.03
N HIS A 116 3.38 3.70 -14.31
CA HIS A 116 4.15 2.87 -15.22
C HIS A 116 5.66 2.82 -14.98
N ASN A 117 6.25 3.91 -14.48
CA ASN A 117 7.71 4.08 -14.42
C ASN A 117 8.18 4.20 -12.95
N TYR A 118 9.43 4.61 -12.76
CA TYR A 118 9.99 4.88 -11.43
C TYR A 118 9.70 6.30 -10.94
N SER A 119 9.48 7.24 -11.86
CA SER A 119 9.58 8.69 -11.60
C SER A 119 8.66 9.20 -10.50
N ARG A 120 7.40 8.74 -10.44
CA ARG A 120 6.43 9.21 -9.43
C ARG A 120 6.84 8.74 -8.04
N ARG A 121 7.04 7.43 -7.87
CA ARG A 121 7.53 6.83 -6.61
C ARG A 121 8.88 7.39 -6.19
N ARG A 122 9.77 7.72 -7.14
CA ARG A 122 11.06 8.36 -6.83
C ARG A 122 10.87 9.78 -6.31
N LEU A 123 10.09 10.60 -7.03
CA LEU A 123 9.91 12.02 -6.73
C LEU A 123 9.16 12.24 -5.42
N PHE A 124 8.04 11.55 -5.23
CA PHE A 124 7.12 11.80 -4.12
C PHE A 124 7.43 10.99 -2.86
N LEU A 125 8.27 9.94 -2.94
CA LEU A 125 8.57 9.10 -1.78
C LEU A 125 10.05 8.77 -1.63
N ALA A 126 10.70 8.15 -2.61
CA ALA A 126 12.08 7.67 -2.43
C ALA A 126 13.07 8.79 -2.09
N ASN A 127 12.99 9.92 -2.79
CA ASN A 127 13.87 11.07 -2.54
C ASN A 127 13.67 11.64 -1.13
N GLN A 128 12.49 11.49 -0.55
CA GLN A 128 12.21 11.92 0.81
C GLN A 128 12.74 10.92 1.84
N LEU A 129 12.60 9.61 1.57
CA LEU A 129 13.11 8.54 2.45
C LEU A 129 14.64 8.57 2.63
N ILE A 130 15.38 9.13 1.67
CA ILE A 130 16.82 9.39 1.84
C ILE A 130 17.11 10.25 3.07
N GLU A 131 16.25 11.22 3.38
CA GLU A 131 16.41 12.08 4.55
C GLU A 131 16.13 11.34 5.87
N ASP A 132 15.44 10.19 5.81
CA ASP A 132 15.20 9.31 6.97
C ASP A 132 16.26 8.21 7.10
N GLY A 133 17.29 8.22 6.24
CA GLY A 133 18.30 7.16 6.17
C GLY A 133 17.78 5.86 5.52
N ILE A 134 16.67 5.93 4.79
CA ILE A 134 16.02 4.77 4.18
C ILE A 134 16.28 4.74 2.67
N ALA A 135 16.85 3.63 2.18
CA ALA A 135 16.97 3.40 0.75
C ALA A 135 15.64 2.91 0.17
N SER A 136 15.41 3.16 -1.11
CA SER A 136 14.22 2.68 -1.83
C SER A 136 14.60 1.79 -2.98
N LEU A 137 13.91 0.65 -3.13
CA LEU A 137 13.97 -0.20 -4.30
C LEU A 137 12.62 -0.14 -5.02
N ILE A 138 12.60 0.43 -6.22
CA ILE A 138 11.39 0.72 -6.98
C ILE A 138 11.29 -0.28 -8.14
N ILE A 139 10.38 -1.26 -8.01
CA ILE A 139 10.17 -2.29 -9.04
C ILE A 139 9.25 -1.82 -10.16
N MET A 140 9.50 -2.24 -11.40
CA MET A 140 8.57 -2.05 -12.52
C MET A 140 7.66 -3.26 -12.65
N ASN A 141 6.36 -3.05 -12.52
CA ASN A 141 5.39 -4.12 -12.66
C ASN A 141 5.45 -4.76 -14.07
N PRO A 142 5.16 -6.07 -14.18
CA PRO A 142 4.80 -6.68 -15.46
C PRO A 142 3.71 -5.86 -16.17
N PHE A 143 3.69 -5.87 -17.51
CA PHE A 143 2.74 -5.12 -18.35
C PHE A 143 2.82 -3.58 -18.25
N TYR A 144 3.84 -3.01 -17.59
CA TYR A 144 3.99 -1.56 -17.42
C TYR A 144 5.24 -1.04 -18.15
N SER A 145 5.16 0.19 -18.68
CA SER A 145 6.28 0.85 -19.37
C SER A 145 6.94 -0.05 -20.43
N THR A 146 8.22 -0.35 -20.29
CA THR A 146 8.99 -1.19 -21.22
C THR A 146 8.55 -2.65 -21.22
N ARG A 147 7.80 -3.10 -20.20
CA ARG A 147 7.22 -4.45 -20.09
C ARG A 147 5.79 -4.52 -20.65
N LYS A 148 5.25 -3.41 -21.17
CA LYS A 148 3.85 -3.31 -21.63
C LYS A 148 3.67 -3.85 -23.06
N PRO A 149 2.69 -4.75 -23.31
CA PRO A 149 2.34 -5.16 -24.67
C PRO A 149 1.99 -3.96 -25.57
N LYS A 150 2.38 -4.02 -26.85
CA LYS A 150 2.20 -2.91 -27.81
C LYS A 150 0.74 -2.50 -28.00
N ASP A 151 -0.18 -3.46 -27.87
CA ASP A 151 -1.62 -3.30 -28.03
C ASP A 151 -2.33 -2.88 -26.72
N GLN A 152 -1.63 -2.84 -25.59
CA GLN A 152 -2.20 -2.45 -24.30
C GLN A 152 -2.23 -0.92 -24.14
N LYS A 153 -3.40 -0.38 -23.82
CA LYS A 153 -3.60 1.06 -23.56
C LYS A 153 -3.44 1.36 -22.07
N GLY A 154 -2.48 2.23 -21.73
CA GLY A 154 -2.18 2.57 -20.34
C GLY A 154 -2.00 1.33 -19.45
N SER A 155 -2.61 1.35 -18.28
CA SER A 155 -2.62 0.25 -17.31
C SER A 155 -3.80 -0.71 -17.47
N SER A 156 -4.62 -0.55 -18.51
CA SER A 156 -5.77 -1.42 -18.76
C SER A 156 -5.30 -2.73 -19.36
N LEU A 157 -5.17 -3.75 -18.50
CA LEU A 157 -4.73 -5.08 -18.89
C LEU A 157 -5.67 -5.69 -19.95
N ASN A 158 -5.08 -6.40 -20.91
CA ASN A 158 -5.81 -6.97 -22.04
C ASN A 158 -6.65 -8.18 -21.62
N PHE A 159 -6.12 -9.02 -20.73
CA PHE A 159 -6.77 -10.24 -20.25
C PHE A 159 -6.90 -10.27 -18.73
N VAL A 160 -7.91 -11.00 -18.21
CA VAL A 160 -8.03 -11.24 -16.75
C VAL A 160 -6.79 -11.96 -16.22
N SER A 161 -6.28 -12.97 -16.95
CA SER A 161 -5.07 -13.70 -16.58
C SER A 161 -3.83 -12.81 -16.40
N ASP A 162 -3.74 -11.68 -17.11
CA ASP A 162 -2.61 -10.75 -17.00
C ASP A 162 -2.46 -10.21 -15.58
N LEU A 163 -3.58 -10.07 -14.84
CA LEU A 163 -3.56 -9.64 -13.44
C LEU A 163 -2.86 -10.68 -12.55
N PHE A 164 -3.15 -11.96 -12.77
CA PHE A 164 -2.57 -13.08 -12.00
C PHE A 164 -1.12 -13.34 -12.39
N ILE A 165 -0.80 -13.21 -13.67
CA ILE A 165 0.58 -13.24 -14.17
C ILE A 165 1.39 -12.11 -13.53
N MET A 166 0.83 -10.90 -13.46
CA MET A 166 1.50 -9.77 -12.80
C MET A 166 1.76 -10.06 -11.32
N GLY A 167 0.75 -10.55 -10.59
CA GLY A 167 0.89 -10.90 -9.18
C GLY A 167 1.92 -11.99 -8.92
N GLY A 168 1.82 -13.12 -9.63
CA GLY A 168 2.77 -14.23 -9.50
C GLY A 168 4.21 -13.83 -9.82
N ALA A 169 4.41 -13.02 -10.87
CA ALA A 169 5.73 -12.50 -11.23
C ALA A 169 6.27 -11.55 -10.15
N LEU A 170 5.46 -10.62 -9.63
CA LEU A 170 5.89 -9.69 -8.59
C LEU A 170 6.26 -10.38 -7.26
N ILE A 171 5.53 -11.42 -6.87
CA ILE A 171 5.89 -12.25 -5.69
C ILE A 171 7.31 -12.79 -5.84
N MET A 172 7.60 -13.41 -6.99
CA MET A 172 8.91 -14.03 -7.24
C MET A 172 10.03 -13.03 -7.44
N GLU A 173 9.76 -11.95 -8.19
CA GLU A 173 10.71 -10.86 -8.43
C GLU A 173 11.06 -10.13 -7.12
N CYS A 174 10.07 -9.88 -6.25
CA CYS A 174 10.31 -9.27 -4.95
C CYS A 174 11.16 -10.18 -4.04
N SER A 175 10.86 -11.49 -3.99
CA SER A 175 11.67 -12.43 -3.20
C SER A 175 13.13 -12.43 -3.67
N ALA A 176 13.37 -12.46 -4.98
CA ALA A 176 14.72 -12.41 -5.54
C ALA A 176 15.46 -11.11 -5.19
N LEU A 177 14.76 -9.97 -5.21
CA LEU A 177 15.33 -8.67 -4.85
C LEU A 177 15.61 -8.55 -3.35
N LEU A 178 14.76 -9.11 -2.50
CA LEU A 178 15.00 -9.17 -1.05
C LEU A 178 16.22 -10.04 -0.73
N ASP A 179 16.34 -11.23 -1.34
CA ASP A 179 17.51 -12.10 -1.19
C ASP A 179 18.80 -11.39 -1.64
N TRP A 180 18.75 -10.67 -2.76
CA TRP A 180 19.89 -9.90 -3.25
C TRP A 180 20.23 -8.71 -2.34
N CYS A 181 19.23 -7.98 -1.85
CA CYS A 181 19.45 -6.92 -0.87
C CYS A 181 20.11 -7.47 0.41
N GLU A 182 19.62 -8.59 0.93
CA GLU A 182 20.18 -9.22 2.13
C GLU A 182 21.64 -9.65 1.91
N GLN A 183 21.95 -10.30 0.78
CA GLN A 183 23.32 -10.70 0.42
C GLN A 183 24.28 -9.51 0.28
N ASN A 184 23.77 -8.32 -0.03
CA ASN A 184 24.55 -7.09 -0.12
C ASN A 184 24.56 -6.27 1.19
N GLY A 185 24.14 -6.88 2.30
CA GLY A 185 24.17 -6.27 3.63
C GLY A 185 23.18 -5.13 3.82
N TYR A 186 22.03 -5.19 3.14
CA TYR A 186 20.90 -4.29 3.40
C TYR A 186 19.94 -4.92 4.41
N GLY A 187 19.26 -4.07 5.18
CA GLY A 187 18.30 -4.47 6.20
C GLY A 187 18.17 -3.43 7.33
N PRO A 188 17.04 -3.37 8.04
CA PRO A 188 15.80 -4.14 7.85
C PRO A 188 15.02 -3.78 6.58
N PHE A 189 13.96 -4.52 6.26
CA PHE A 189 13.18 -4.35 5.03
C PHE A 189 11.75 -3.88 5.28
N ALA A 190 11.27 -3.01 4.41
CA ALA A 190 9.86 -2.62 4.33
C ALA A 190 9.28 -2.94 2.94
N LEU A 191 8.03 -3.39 2.89
CA LEU A 191 7.25 -3.53 1.66
C LEU A 191 6.13 -2.49 1.67
N HIS A 192 6.07 -1.68 0.62
CA HIS A 192 5.11 -0.59 0.51
C HIS A 192 4.53 -0.50 -0.90
N GLY A 193 3.26 -0.16 -0.98
CA GLY A 193 2.66 0.30 -2.22
C GLY A 193 1.31 0.93 -1.98
N ILE A 194 0.76 1.53 -3.04
CA ILE A 194 -0.52 2.25 -2.99
C ILE A 194 -1.51 1.54 -3.93
N SER A 195 -2.75 1.36 -3.49
CA SER A 195 -3.82 0.73 -4.27
C SER A 195 -3.41 -0.68 -4.69
N MET A 196 -3.43 -1.00 -5.98
CA MET A 196 -2.87 -2.25 -6.53
C MET A 196 -1.45 -2.55 -5.99
N GLY A 197 -0.61 -1.53 -5.79
CA GLY A 197 0.73 -1.71 -5.23
C GLY A 197 0.71 -2.12 -3.75
N GLY A 198 -0.22 -1.60 -2.95
CA GLY A 198 -0.38 -2.00 -1.55
C GLY A 198 -0.83 -3.45 -1.43
N TYR A 199 -1.69 -3.86 -2.37
CA TYR A 199 -2.10 -5.25 -2.53
C TYR A 199 -0.92 -6.18 -2.86
N MET A 200 -0.09 -5.79 -3.83
CA MET A 200 1.13 -6.53 -4.18
C MET A 200 2.12 -6.62 -3.03
N ALA A 201 2.27 -5.54 -2.24
CA ALA A 201 3.11 -5.54 -1.05
C ALA A 201 2.65 -6.62 -0.05
N GLY A 202 1.33 -6.72 0.17
CA GLY A 202 0.73 -7.76 1.00
C GLY A 202 1.06 -9.17 0.51
N LEU A 203 0.81 -9.46 -0.77
CA LEU A 203 1.14 -10.77 -1.36
C LEU A 203 2.63 -11.11 -1.24
N CYS A 204 3.53 -10.18 -1.57
CA CYS A 204 4.97 -10.42 -1.52
C CYS A 204 5.47 -10.70 -0.09
N ALA A 205 4.85 -10.09 0.92
CA ALA A 205 5.19 -10.33 2.33
C ALA A 205 4.87 -11.78 2.77
N THR A 206 3.91 -12.46 2.14
CA THR A 206 3.47 -13.82 2.53
C THR A 206 4.47 -14.92 2.22
N VAL A 207 5.44 -14.65 1.34
CA VAL A 207 6.46 -15.64 0.95
C VAL A 207 7.83 -15.39 1.56
N TRP A 208 8.02 -14.28 2.28
CA TRP A 208 9.32 -13.88 2.83
C TRP A 208 9.62 -14.58 4.18
N PRO A 209 10.68 -15.36 4.36
CA PRO A 209 10.84 -16.22 5.54
C PRO A 209 11.24 -15.51 6.85
N LYS A 210 11.28 -14.17 6.89
CA LYS A 210 11.72 -13.40 8.07
C LYS A 210 10.73 -12.29 8.42
N PRO A 211 10.77 -11.73 9.64
CA PRO A 211 9.99 -10.56 10.00
C PRO A 211 10.23 -9.40 9.01
N ILE A 212 9.16 -8.75 8.56
CA ILE A 212 9.22 -7.68 7.56
C ILE A 212 8.16 -6.63 7.83
N SER A 213 8.56 -5.35 7.79
CA SER A 213 7.64 -4.22 7.84
C SER A 213 6.75 -4.20 6.59
N LEU A 214 5.43 -4.14 6.76
CA LEU A 214 4.45 -4.14 5.67
C LEU A 214 3.53 -2.94 5.78
N ILE A 215 3.54 -2.06 4.77
CA ILE A 215 2.80 -0.79 4.73
C ILE A 215 1.91 -0.74 3.47
N PRO A 216 0.80 -1.50 3.45
CA PRO A 216 -0.12 -1.52 2.34
C PRO A 216 -1.06 -0.30 2.43
N CYS A 217 -0.96 0.61 1.46
CA CYS A 217 -1.77 1.82 1.45
C CYS A 217 -2.92 1.69 0.46
N LEU A 218 -4.13 2.08 0.88
CA LEU A 218 -5.34 2.15 0.06
C LEU A 218 -5.66 0.82 -0.64
N SER A 219 -5.40 -0.29 0.04
CA SER A 219 -5.67 -1.65 -0.44
C SER A 219 -6.38 -2.47 0.63
N TRP A 220 -6.96 -3.59 0.24
CA TRP A 220 -7.70 -4.45 1.17
C TRP A 220 -7.39 -5.93 0.93
N THR A 221 -8.29 -6.81 1.36
CA THR A 221 -8.06 -8.26 1.47
C THR A 221 -8.20 -9.04 0.16
N SER A 222 -8.94 -8.52 -0.83
CA SER A 222 -9.10 -9.13 -2.16
C SER A 222 -9.21 -8.09 -3.27
N ALA A 223 -8.80 -8.46 -4.49
CA ALA A 223 -9.04 -7.66 -5.70
C ALA A 223 -10.48 -7.82 -6.24
N SER A 224 -11.24 -8.83 -5.79
CA SER A 224 -12.59 -9.11 -6.26
C SER A 224 -13.51 -7.91 -6.12
N VAL A 225 -13.49 -7.26 -4.96
CA VAL A 225 -14.35 -6.10 -4.69
C VAL A 225 -14.00 -4.87 -5.51
N VAL A 226 -12.79 -4.79 -6.04
CA VAL A 226 -12.41 -3.67 -6.91
C VAL A 226 -13.02 -3.82 -8.30
N PHE A 227 -13.00 -5.03 -8.85
CA PHE A 227 -13.43 -5.31 -10.23
C PHE A 227 -14.87 -5.82 -10.36
N VAL A 228 -15.51 -6.25 -9.27
CA VAL A 228 -16.88 -6.77 -9.32
C VAL A 228 -17.89 -5.77 -8.73
N GLU A 229 -17.54 -5.09 -7.64
CA GLU A 229 -18.43 -4.19 -6.89
C GLU A 229 -18.00 -2.71 -6.93
N GLY A 230 -16.69 -2.47 -6.93
CA GLY A 230 -16.10 -1.15 -6.87
C GLY A 230 -16.21 -0.37 -8.17
N ILE A 231 -15.74 0.87 -8.15
CA ILE A 231 -15.86 1.77 -9.31
C ILE A 231 -15.14 1.27 -10.58
N LEU A 232 -14.20 0.31 -10.44
CA LEU A 232 -13.54 -0.34 -11.57
C LEU A 232 -14.37 -1.47 -12.22
N SER A 233 -15.46 -1.92 -11.60
CA SER A 233 -16.43 -2.83 -12.25
C SER A 233 -17.00 -2.24 -13.54
N ASN A 234 -17.23 -0.92 -13.57
CA ASN A 234 -17.65 -0.18 -14.76
C ASN A 234 -16.56 -0.10 -15.85
N ALA A 235 -15.32 -0.47 -15.53
CA ALA A 235 -14.22 -0.53 -16.47
C ALA A 235 -14.03 -1.94 -17.07
N VAL A 236 -14.68 -2.98 -16.55
CA VAL A 236 -14.55 -4.34 -17.06
C VAL A 236 -15.33 -4.48 -18.37
N ASP A 237 -14.73 -5.10 -19.39
CA ASP A 237 -15.44 -5.39 -20.64
C ASP A 237 -16.33 -6.66 -20.53
N TRP A 238 -17.42 -6.53 -19.78
CA TRP A 238 -18.34 -7.64 -19.48
C TRP A 238 -18.85 -8.35 -20.72
N SER A 239 -19.13 -7.63 -21.82
CA SER A 239 -19.61 -8.24 -23.07
C SER A 239 -18.61 -9.24 -23.65
N VAL A 240 -17.31 -8.91 -23.62
CA VAL A 240 -16.24 -9.81 -24.11
C VAL A 240 -16.11 -11.02 -23.19
N LEU A 241 -16.13 -10.80 -21.87
CA LEU A 241 -16.04 -11.87 -20.88
C LEU A 241 -17.22 -12.85 -20.98
N THR A 242 -18.45 -12.34 -21.07
CA THR A 242 -19.67 -13.14 -21.22
C THR A 242 -19.64 -13.95 -22.50
N LYS A 243 -19.31 -13.32 -23.64
CA LYS A 243 -19.21 -14.03 -24.92
C LYS A 243 -18.22 -15.18 -24.83
N GLN A 244 -17.03 -14.93 -24.29
CA GLN A 244 -15.99 -15.96 -24.22
C GLN A 244 -16.36 -17.10 -23.26
N TYR A 245 -16.93 -16.77 -22.10
CA TYR A 245 -17.33 -17.75 -21.08
C TYR A 245 -18.30 -18.80 -21.63
N TYR A 246 -19.33 -18.37 -22.37
CA TYR A 246 -20.32 -19.28 -22.96
C TYR A 246 -19.86 -19.92 -24.28
N SER A 247 -18.88 -19.34 -24.97
CA SER A 247 -18.35 -19.91 -26.22
C SER A 247 -17.32 -21.02 -26.00
N ASP A 248 -16.69 -21.06 -24.83
CA ASP A 248 -15.64 -22.03 -24.49
C ASP A 248 -15.90 -22.60 -23.10
N SER A 249 -16.49 -23.79 -23.08
CA SER A 249 -16.84 -24.53 -21.87
C SER A 249 -15.65 -24.81 -20.95
N ILE A 250 -14.39 -24.66 -21.40
CA ILE A 250 -13.23 -24.87 -20.51
C ILE A 250 -13.26 -23.94 -19.28
N TYR A 251 -13.82 -22.74 -19.41
CA TYR A 251 -13.93 -21.78 -18.31
C TYR A 251 -14.93 -22.26 -17.25
N SER A 252 -16.11 -22.74 -17.68
CA SER A 252 -17.16 -23.24 -16.79
C SER A 252 -16.87 -24.64 -16.25
N ASP A 253 -16.43 -25.56 -17.10
CA ASP A 253 -16.44 -27.00 -16.82
C ASP A 253 -15.10 -27.50 -16.26
N VAL A 254 -14.01 -26.78 -16.54
CA VAL A 254 -12.64 -27.21 -16.16
C VAL A 254 -11.99 -26.24 -15.19
N ILE A 255 -11.97 -24.94 -15.49
CA ILE A 255 -11.26 -23.95 -14.68
C ILE A 255 -12.04 -23.66 -13.40
N ARG A 256 -13.32 -23.31 -13.50
CA ARG A 256 -14.12 -22.90 -12.33
C ARG A 256 -14.16 -23.95 -11.20
N PRO A 257 -14.34 -25.27 -11.46
CA PRO A 257 -14.34 -26.26 -10.39
C PRO A 257 -13.00 -26.33 -9.64
N LYS A 258 -11.87 -26.06 -10.31
CA LYS A 258 -10.54 -26.04 -9.67
C LYS A 258 -10.33 -24.83 -8.76
N LEU A 259 -11.19 -23.82 -8.84
CA LEU A 259 -11.13 -22.64 -7.99
C LEU A 259 -11.88 -22.84 -6.66
N GLN A 260 -12.65 -23.92 -6.49
CA GLN A 260 -13.55 -24.06 -5.35
C GLN A 260 -12.91 -24.80 -4.16
N PRO A 261 -13.08 -24.32 -2.91
CA PRO A 261 -13.59 -22.98 -2.57
C PRO A 261 -12.56 -21.89 -2.94
N PRO A 262 -13.00 -20.69 -3.39
CA PRO A 262 -12.09 -19.64 -3.83
C PRO A 262 -11.21 -19.10 -2.69
N PHE A 263 -11.68 -19.18 -1.45
CA PHE A 263 -10.90 -18.86 -0.27
C PHE A 263 -11.50 -19.55 0.98
N PRO A 264 -10.75 -19.66 2.09
CA PRO A 264 -11.25 -20.32 3.30
C PRO A 264 -12.47 -19.61 3.90
N ALA A 265 -13.46 -20.40 4.35
CA ALA A 265 -14.72 -19.88 4.87
C ALA A 265 -14.57 -18.96 6.09
N SER A 266 -13.52 -19.13 6.89
CA SER A 266 -13.18 -18.26 8.04
C SER A 266 -12.96 -16.79 7.67
N PHE A 267 -12.61 -16.54 6.41
CA PHE A 267 -12.39 -15.20 5.89
C PHE A 267 -13.56 -14.64 5.09
N LYS A 268 -14.73 -15.29 5.12
CA LYS A 268 -15.95 -14.65 4.59
C LYS A 268 -16.20 -13.34 5.35
N ALA A 269 -16.78 -12.38 4.63
CA ALA A 269 -17.23 -11.15 5.24
C ALA A 269 -18.29 -11.49 6.30
N ASP A 270 -18.13 -10.95 7.50
CA ASP A 270 -19.16 -11.08 8.52
C ASP A 270 -20.24 -10.08 8.19
N ASN A 271 -21.37 -10.56 7.66
CA ASN A 271 -22.56 -9.72 7.50
C ASN A 271 -23.18 -9.29 8.85
N THR A 272 -22.55 -9.69 9.97
CA THR A 272 -22.98 -9.46 11.34
C THR A 272 -21.93 -8.75 12.22
N SER A 273 -20.69 -8.54 11.75
CA SER A 273 -19.70 -7.82 12.56
C SER A 273 -19.84 -6.33 12.31
N GLU A 274 -20.31 -5.61 13.32
CA GLU A 274 -20.08 -4.17 13.40
C GLU A 274 -18.55 -3.96 13.35
N ASP A 275 -18.09 -3.28 12.30
CA ASP A 275 -16.69 -2.89 12.14
C ASP A 275 -16.29 -2.08 13.39
N PRO A 276 -15.16 -2.36 14.06
CA PRO A 276 -14.64 -1.49 15.12
C PRO A 276 -14.57 -0.01 14.71
N LEU A 277 -14.45 0.27 13.41
CA LEU A 277 -14.55 1.61 12.84
C LEU A 277 -15.99 2.17 12.83
N GLU A 278 -17.03 1.35 12.61
CA GLU A 278 -18.41 1.82 12.79
C GLU A 278 -18.66 2.24 14.23
N ASP A 279 -18.12 1.50 15.21
CA ASP A 279 -18.22 1.88 16.62
C ASP A 279 -17.38 3.10 16.97
N LEU A 280 -16.18 3.23 16.41
CA LEU A 280 -15.33 4.41 16.58
C LEU A 280 -15.98 5.66 15.95
N ILE A 281 -16.58 5.52 14.76
CA ILE A 281 -17.32 6.57 14.05
C ILE A 281 -18.60 6.92 14.80
N ARG A 282 -19.39 5.93 15.27
CA ARG A 282 -20.57 6.17 16.11
C ARG A 282 -20.22 6.86 17.42
N SER A 283 -19.13 6.46 18.07
CA SER A 283 -18.65 7.08 19.30
C SER A 283 -18.24 8.54 19.06
N ALA A 284 -17.50 8.80 17.98
CA ALA A 284 -17.13 10.16 17.58
C ALA A 284 -18.37 11.01 17.23
N LEU A 285 -19.35 10.47 16.53
CA LEU A 285 -20.60 11.17 16.19
C LEU A 285 -21.51 11.41 17.41
N LYS A 286 -21.58 10.46 18.37
CA LYS A 286 -22.29 10.65 19.65
C LYS A 286 -21.65 11.75 20.49
N SER A 287 -20.31 11.86 20.49
CA SER A 287 -19.59 12.91 21.21
C SER A 287 -19.81 14.31 20.62
N GLN A 288 -20.05 14.44 19.30
CA GLN A 288 -20.37 15.72 18.66
C GLN A 288 -21.85 16.14 18.79
N ASN A 289 -22.77 15.19 18.98
CA ASN A 289 -24.18 15.50 19.20
C ASN A 289 -24.50 15.88 20.65
N LEU A 290 -23.68 15.46 21.62
CA LEU A 290 -23.79 15.91 23.02
C LEU A 290 -23.33 17.36 23.23
N SER A 291 -22.50 17.91 22.34
CA SER A 291 -22.04 19.31 22.41
C SER A 291 -22.97 20.32 21.73
N ASN A 292 -24.00 19.87 21.00
CA ASN A 292 -24.91 20.73 20.23
C ASN A 292 -26.37 20.75 20.73
N THR A 293 -26.63 20.23 21.93
CA THR A 293 -27.96 20.30 22.56
C THR A 293 -27.94 21.06 23.88
N SER A 294 -27.52 22.32 23.81
CA SER A 294 -27.89 23.33 24.80
C SER A 294 -28.34 24.59 24.07
N ASN A 295 -29.65 24.68 23.84
CA ASN A 295 -30.49 25.87 23.64
C ASN A 295 -31.50 25.69 22.50
N VAL A 296 -32.65 25.08 22.79
CA VAL A 296 -33.95 25.59 22.32
C VAL A 296 -34.99 25.27 23.40
N LYS A 297 -35.56 26.33 24.01
CA LYS A 297 -36.81 26.26 24.76
C LYS A 297 -37.98 26.33 23.77
N GLN A 298 -39.06 25.63 24.14
CA GLN A 298 -40.50 25.92 23.98
C GLN A 298 -41.38 24.92 23.20
N SER A 299 -42.46 24.59 23.94
CA SER A 299 -43.87 24.33 23.57
C SER A 299 -44.30 22.97 23.00
N THR A 300 -44.78 22.12 23.92
CA THR A 300 -46.13 21.51 24.00
C THR A 300 -46.89 21.06 22.75
N SER A 301 -47.21 19.76 22.68
CA SER A 301 -48.55 19.16 22.45
C SER A 301 -48.41 17.61 22.56
N MET A 302 -49.04 16.98 23.56
CA MET A 302 -50.29 16.18 23.47
C MET A 302 -50.18 14.94 22.58
N GLU A 303 -50.09 13.76 23.21
CA GLU A 303 -51.13 12.68 23.19
C GLU A 303 -50.82 11.65 22.08
N MET A 304 -51.02 10.34 22.18
CA MET A 304 -51.60 9.45 23.19
C MET A 304 -51.18 8.01 22.80
N ASP A 305 -51.07 7.12 23.80
CA ASP A 305 -51.37 5.67 23.73
C ASP A 305 -50.51 4.73 22.84
N HIS A 306 -50.28 3.45 23.17
CA HIS A 306 -51.00 2.56 24.07
C HIS A 306 -50.10 1.44 24.64
N LEU A 307 -50.48 1.00 25.83
CA LEU A 307 -49.98 -0.12 26.64
C LEU A 307 -50.15 -1.52 26.03
N LEU A 308 -49.31 -2.46 26.55
CA LEU A 308 -49.59 -3.84 27.04
C LEU A 308 -48.52 -4.82 26.52
N SER A 309 -47.50 -5.14 27.33
CA SER A 309 -47.49 -6.15 28.41
C SER A 309 -47.27 -7.57 27.89
N THR A 310 -46.20 -8.21 28.37
CA THR A 310 -46.14 -9.57 28.96
C THR A 310 -44.64 -9.88 29.18
N THR A 311 -44.10 -9.86 30.42
CA THR A 311 -44.04 -10.98 31.39
C THR A 311 -43.49 -12.28 30.76
N ALA A 312 -42.50 -13.00 31.27
CA ALA A 312 -41.78 -12.92 32.54
C ALA A 312 -40.53 -13.84 32.53
N SER A 313 -39.63 -13.55 33.48
CA SER A 313 -38.89 -14.46 34.38
C SER A 313 -38.11 -15.68 33.87
N SER A 314 -36.81 -15.73 34.20
CA SER A 314 -36.18 -16.63 35.19
C SER A 314 -34.65 -16.61 34.96
N GLU A 315 -33.84 -16.01 35.83
CA GLU A 315 -33.30 -16.48 37.12
C GLU A 315 -32.20 -17.57 37.06
N GLN A 316 -31.12 -17.28 37.81
CA GLN A 316 -30.15 -18.17 38.48
C GLN A 316 -28.80 -18.53 37.81
N THR A 317 -27.81 -17.68 38.12
CA THR A 317 -26.60 -17.94 38.95
C THR A 317 -25.98 -19.35 38.98
N SER A 318 -24.65 -19.43 38.78
CA SER A 318 -23.73 -19.98 39.80
C SER A 318 -22.25 -19.71 39.48
N ASP A 319 -21.57 -19.15 40.47
CA ASP A 319 -20.12 -19.13 40.68
C ASP A 319 -19.56 -20.55 40.83
N THR A 320 -18.34 -20.81 40.35
CA THR A 320 -17.26 -21.31 41.23
C THR A 320 -15.87 -21.27 40.59
N ARG A 321 -14.92 -20.94 41.47
CA ARG A 321 -13.48 -20.77 41.31
C ARG A 321 -12.76 -22.02 41.82
N VAL A 322 -11.80 -22.60 41.08
CA VAL A 322 -10.77 -23.50 41.65
C VAL A 322 -9.44 -23.36 40.91
N HIS A 323 -8.38 -23.09 41.69
CA HIS A 323 -6.96 -23.20 41.35
C HIS A 323 -6.48 -24.65 41.38
N VAL A 324 -5.54 -25.05 40.49
CA VAL A 324 -4.50 -26.03 40.81
C VAL A 324 -3.17 -25.62 40.15
N ILE A 325 -2.13 -25.55 41.00
CA ILE A 325 -0.70 -25.46 40.67
C ILE A 325 -0.14 -26.89 40.76
N GLN A 326 0.68 -27.33 39.81
CA GLN A 326 1.93 -28.05 40.13
C GLN A 326 2.88 -28.25 38.92
N ASN A 327 4.15 -28.04 39.25
CA ASN A 327 5.37 -28.23 38.47
C ASN A 327 5.61 -29.68 38.05
N HIS A 328 6.39 -29.90 36.97
CA HIS A 328 7.52 -30.85 37.02
C HIS A 328 8.60 -30.53 35.98
N THR A 329 9.81 -30.87 36.39
CA THR A 329 11.15 -30.52 35.91
C THR A 329 11.77 -31.60 35.01
N LYS A 330 12.69 -31.14 34.12
CA LYS A 330 13.95 -31.75 33.62
C LYS A 330 14.09 -33.27 33.45
N ALA A 331 14.60 -33.67 32.28
CA ALA A 331 15.61 -34.73 32.17
C ALA A 331 16.58 -34.48 30.99
N HIS A 332 17.87 -34.61 31.31
CA HIS A 332 19.03 -34.65 30.43
C HIS A 332 19.15 -36.01 29.71
N SER A 333 19.80 -36.05 28.54
CA SER A 333 20.84 -37.06 28.28
C SER A 333 21.89 -36.54 27.29
N LEU A 334 23.14 -36.70 27.69
CA LEU A 334 24.38 -36.56 26.93
C LEU A 334 24.67 -37.89 26.20
N VAL A 335 25.52 -37.86 25.16
CA VAL A 335 26.81 -38.59 25.08
C VAL A 335 27.40 -38.47 23.66
N ASN A 336 28.60 -37.86 23.59
CA ASN A 336 29.84 -38.17 22.84
C ASN A 336 29.81 -38.49 21.33
N SER A 337 30.83 -38.22 20.51
CA SER A 337 32.13 -37.51 20.58
C SER A 337 32.83 -37.71 19.23
N SER A 338 33.95 -37.00 19.04
CA SER A 338 35.03 -37.17 18.03
C SER A 338 34.90 -36.29 16.77
N SER A 339 35.96 -35.74 16.16
CA SER A 339 37.28 -35.22 16.55
C SER A 339 38.03 -34.96 15.23
N GLY A 340 38.77 -33.85 15.15
CA GLY A 340 39.81 -33.58 14.13
C GLY A 340 39.29 -32.95 12.83
N SER A 341 39.97 -32.00 12.18
CA SER A 341 41.27 -31.37 12.41
C SER A 341 41.44 -30.24 11.38
N ASN A 342 42.21 -29.22 11.74
CA ASN A 342 42.65 -28.09 10.90
C ASN A 342 43.30 -28.51 9.58
N LEU A 343 43.12 -27.69 8.53
CA LEU A 343 44.22 -27.31 7.64
C LEU A 343 43.91 -26.01 6.87
N HIS A 344 44.69 -24.98 7.20
CA HIS A 344 44.93 -23.81 6.38
C HIS A 344 45.67 -24.22 5.11
N LEU A 345 45.32 -23.63 3.96
CA LEU A 345 46.28 -23.36 2.90
C LEU A 345 45.97 -22.00 2.26
N HIS A 346 47.04 -21.22 2.23
CA HIS A 346 47.19 -19.85 1.80
C HIS A 346 47.77 -19.92 0.38
N GLU A 347 47.19 -19.24 -0.60
CA GLU A 347 47.98 -18.87 -1.78
C GLU A 347 47.50 -17.54 -2.36
N SER A 348 48.50 -16.68 -2.54
CA SER A 348 48.42 -15.28 -2.92
C SER A 348 49.04 -15.15 -4.29
N ILE A 349 48.39 -14.51 -5.25
CA ILE A 349 49.07 -13.96 -6.44
C ILE A 349 48.45 -12.58 -6.78
N THR A 350 49.26 -11.55 -6.52
CA THR A 350 49.26 -10.20 -7.12
C THR A 350 49.68 -10.31 -8.60
N SER A 351 49.41 -9.45 -9.59
CA SER A 351 49.38 -7.98 -9.67
C SER A 351 49.18 -7.54 -11.14
N GLN A 352 48.55 -6.36 -11.35
CA GLN A 352 48.93 -5.28 -12.31
C GLN A 352 48.39 -5.31 -13.78
N PRO A 353 48.31 -4.13 -14.46
CA PRO A 353 47.08 -3.61 -15.05
C PRO A 353 47.18 -3.29 -16.55
N ILE A 354 46.06 -2.91 -17.18
CA ILE A 354 46.07 -2.30 -18.52
C ILE A 354 45.32 -0.97 -18.50
N ASN A 355 46.08 0.08 -18.82
CA ASN A 355 45.68 1.44 -19.11
C ASN A 355 45.39 1.55 -20.63
N ILE A 356 44.49 2.44 -21.07
CA ILE A 356 44.63 3.28 -22.30
C ILE A 356 43.32 4.05 -22.65
N SER A 357 43.48 5.38 -22.58
CA SER A 357 42.92 6.50 -23.37
C SER A 357 41.42 6.81 -23.49
N THR A 358 41.12 8.04 -23.06
CA THR A 358 40.02 8.94 -23.46
C THR A 358 40.20 9.53 -24.86
N PRO A 359 39.15 10.19 -25.40
CA PRO A 359 39.33 11.60 -25.76
C PRO A 359 38.25 12.55 -25.22
N ARG A 360 38.71 13.77 -24.93
CA ARG A 360 37.96 14.97 -24.50
C ARG A 360 37.13 15.56 -25.64
N GLN A 361 35.99 16.17 -25.31
CA GLN A 361 35.59 17.45 -25.88
C GLN A 361 34.82 18.28 -24.84
N SER A 362 35.10 19.58 -24.86
CA SER A 362 34.76 20.62 -23.89
C SER A 362 33.76 21.62 -24.48
N SER A 363 32.81 22.11 -23.67
CA SER A 363 32.33 23.50 -23.76
C SER A 363 31.56 23.93 -22.49
N SER A 364 32.07 25.01 -21.90
CA SER A 364 31.49 26.01 -20.97
C SER A 364 30.08 26.50 -21.39
N SER A 365 29.22 27.17 -20.62
CA SER A 365 29.18 27.77 -19.27
C SER A 365 27.77 28.36 -19.07
N SER A 366 27.25 28.38 -17.84
CA SER A 366 26.63 29.55 -17.16
C SER A 366 25.61 29.12 -16.10
N SER A 367 25.79 29.69 -14.92
CA SER A 367 25.07 29.45 -13.68
C SER A 367 23.88 30.40 -13.52
N SER A 368 22.70 29.87 -13.24
CA SER A 368 21.62 30.60 -12.57
C SER A 368 21.12 29.78 -11.38
N SER A 369 21.26 30.36 -10.19
CA SER A 369 20.83 29.77 -8.93
C SER A 369 19.31 29.85 -8.82
N VAL A 370 18.62 28.73 -9.09
CA VAL A 370 17.18 28.60 -8.89
C VAL A 370 16.93 27.92 -7.54
N ASN A 371 16.08 28.55 -6.73
CA ASN A 371 15.69 28.10 -5.39
C ASN A 371 15.01 26.70 -5.46
N PRO A 372 15.47 25.65 -4.73
CA PRO A 372 15.03 24.26 -4.93
C PRO A 372 13.51 24.04 -4.73
N ALA A 373 12.88 24.83 -3.86
CA ALA A 373 11.44 24.79 -3.60
C ALA A 373 10.59 25.34 -4.76
N TYR A 374 11.15 26.27 -5.56
CA TYR A 374 10.47 26.83 -6.73
C TYR A 374 10.64 25.94 -7.97
N ALA A 375 11.76 25.23 -8.08
CA ALA A 375 12.02 24.27 -9.14
C ALA A 375 11.12 23.02 -9.06
N SER A 376 10.78 22.55 -7.84
CA SER A 376 9.84 21.44 -7.65
C SER A 376 8.42 21.81 -8.07
N LEU A 377 7.93 23.01 -7.71
CA LEU A 377 6.62 23.53 -8.09
C LEU A 377 6.47 23.75 -9.61
N LEU A 378 7.51 24.28 -10.27
CA LEU A 378 7.50 24.45 -11.73
C LEU A 378 7.59 23.12 -12.49
N SER A 379 8.27 22.12 -11.93
CA SER A 379 8.27 20.76 -12.47
C SER A 379 6.93 20.05 -12.29
N ALA A 380 6.25 20.23 -11.16
CA ALA A 380 4.90 19.71 -10.93
C ALA A 380 3.87 20.23 -11.95
N ARG A 381 4.06 21.46 -12.44
CA ARG A 381 3.25 22.07 -13.51
C ARG A 381 3.36 21.37 -14.88
N ARG A 382 4.44 20.61 -15.14
CA ARG A 382 4.61 19.79 -16.34
C ARG A 382 4.06 18.35 -16.21
N PHE A 383 3.63 17.95 -15.01
CA PHE A 383 3.15 16.59 -14.72
C PHE A 383 1.66 16.51 -14.35
N LEU A 384 0.94 17.64 -14.40
CA LEU A 384 -0.50 17.65 -14.70
C LEU A 384 -0.67 17.36 -16.20
N PRO A 385 -1.68 16.58 -16.62
CA PRO A 385 -1.83 16.17 -18.02
C PRO A 385 -2.12 17.39 -18.92
N ASN A 386 -1.07 18.01 -19.46
CA ASN A 386 -1.21 18.97 -20.55
C ASN A 386 -1.39 18.20 -21.86
N ASN A 387 -2.65 17.80 -22.10
CA ASN A 387 -3.42 18.09 -23.32
C ASN A 387 -4.75 17.34 -23.21
N ILE A 388 -5.66 17.87 -22.41
CA ILE A 388 -7.10 17.70 -22.67
C ILE A 388 -7.58 19.10 -23.04
N SER A 389 -7.67 19.39 -24.34
CA SER A 389 -8.50 20.49 -24.81
C SER A 389 -9.95 20.03 -24.62
N ILE A 390 -10.52 20.31 -23.45
CA ILE A 390 -11.95 20.19 -23.23
C ILE A 390 -12.58 21.37 -23.96
N GLY A 391 -13.26 21.12 -25.07
CA GLY A 391 -14.23 22.08 -25.60
C GLY A 391 -15.37 22.19 -24.61
N LEU A 392 -15.29 23.17 -23.71
CA LEU A 392 -16.40 23.53 -22.81
C LEU A 392 -17.44 24.35 -23.60
N PRO A 393 -18.75 24.16 -23.37
CA PRO A 393 -19.76 25.10 -23.81
C PRO A 393 -19.45 26.50 -23.25
N SER A 394 -19.82 27.55 -23.97
CA SER A 394 -19.48 28.96 -23.74
C SER A 394 -19.96 29.59 -22.42
N SER A 395 -20.45 28.81 -21.45
CA SER A 395 -20.96 29.28 -20.16
C SER A 395 -20.04 29.02 -18.94
N LEU A 396 -18.83 28.47 -19.10
CA LEU A 396 -17.92 28.17 -17.97
C LEU A 396 -16.48 28.69 -18.13
N SER A 397 -16.28 29.85 -18.75
CA SER A 397 -14.94 30.39 -19.06
C SER A 397 -14.20 31.11 -17.91
N SER A 398 -14.70 31.13 -16.67
CA SER A 398 -14.11 31.98 -15.60
C SER A 398 -13.40 31.25 -14.45
N ILE A 399 -13.31 29.92 -14.44
CA ILE A 399 -12.68 29.20 -13.30
C ILE A 399 -11.17 29.05 -13.53
N ASN A 400 -10.39 30.01 -13.02
CA ASN A 400 -8.93 29.94 -13.03
C ASN A 400 -8.40 29.12 -11.84
N LEU A 401 -8.22 27.81 -12.07
CA LEU A 401 -7.73 26.82 -11.09
C LEU A 401 -6.41 27.21 -10.39
N ASN A 402 -5.59 28.08 -11.00
CA ASN A 402 -4.31 28.51 -10.41
C ASN A 402 -4.47 29.44 -9.20
N THR A 403 -5.60 30.15 -9.10
CA THR A 403 -5.87 31.06 -7.97
C THR A 403 -6.31 30.28 -6.72
N PHE A 404 -6.97 29.13 -6.92
CA PHE A 404 -7.49 28.26 -5.86
C PHE A 404 -6.38 27.51 -5.11
N LEU A 405 -5.24 27.25 -5.77
CA LEU A 405 -4.11 26.49 -5.23
C LEU A 405 -3.09 27.33 -4.44
N ARG A 406 -3.32 28.63 -4.24
CA ARG A 406 -2.34 29.57 -3.66
C ARG A 406 -2.68 30.15 -2.30
N TYR A 407 -3.83 29.82 -1.71
CA TYR A 407 -4.23 30.35 -0.41
C TYR A 407 -3.86 29.40 0.75
N PRO A 408 -3.14 29.86 1.78
CA PRO A 408 -2.85 29.06 2.96
C PRO A 408 -4.05 29.15 3.90
N ILE A 409 -4.98 28.19 3.88
CA ILE A 409 -6.18 28.30 4.71
C ILE A 409 -6.67 26.96 5.27
N ASP A 410 -7.07 27.04 6.54
CA ASP A 410 -7.74 26.09 7.43
C ASP A 410 -8.69 25.06 6.79
N ASN A 411 -8.71 23.88 7.43
CA ASN A 411 -9.47 22.67 7.09
C ASN A 411 -11.00 22.87 6.93
N SER A 412 -11.58 24.00 7.34
CA SER A 412 -13.02 24.27 7.24
C SER A 412 -13.47 24.79 5.86
N LEU A 413 -12.57 25.42 5.08
CA LEU A 413 -12.93 26.05 3.80
C LEU A 413 -12.89 25.10 2.59
N TRP A 414 -12.18 23.97 2.68
CA TRP A 414 -12.22 22.91 1.65
C TRP A 414 -13.59 22.23 1.56
N HIS A 415 -14.26 22.00 2.70
CA HIS A 415 -15.58 21.36 2.73
C HIS A 415 -16.70 22.31 2.25
N ASN A 416 -16.58 23.62 2.54
CA ASN A 416 -17.54 24.62 2.08
C ASN A 416 -17.36 25.04 0.62
N SER A 417 -16.17 24.91 0.03
CA SER A 417 -16.00 25.14 -1.41
C SER A 417 -16.43 23.94 -2.27
N LEU A 418 -16.52 22.74 -1.68
CA LEU A 418 -17.16 21.57 -2.28
C LEU A 418 -18.70 21.56 -2.08
N SER A 419 -19.27 22.40 -1.22
CA SER A 419 -20.74 22.56 -1.11
C SER A 419 -21.34 23.38 -2.27
N LEU A 420 -20.52 24.06 -3.07
CA LEU A 420 -20.90 24.61 -4.37
C LEU A 420 -21.22 23.50 -5.41
N PHE A 421 -20.77 22.27 -5.18
CA PHE A 421 -21.26 21.08 -5.90
C PHE A 421 -22.45 20.47 -5.15
N ARG A 422 -23.48 21.27 -4.89
CA ARG A 422 -24.78 20.77 -4.43
C ARG A 422 -25.45 20.04 -5.60
N SER A 423 -25.79 18.76 -5.35
CA SER A 423 -26.45 17.80 -6.23
C SER A 423 -25.84 17.65 -7.63
N ILE A 424 -25.28 16.47 -7.92
CA ILE A 424 -25.19 16.02 -9.31
C ILE A 424 -26.62 16.14 -9.90
N PRO A 425 -26.86 16.95 -10.94
CA PRO A 425 -28.16 16.98 -11.61
C PRO A 425 -28.52 15.54 -12.01
N GLU A 426 -29.76 15.10 -11.80
CA GLU A 426 -30.18 13.73 -12.13
C GLU A 426 -29.77 13.31 -13.56
N ASP A 427 -29.70 14.27 -14.48
CA ASP A 427 -29.28 14.07 -15.86
C ASP A 427 -27.80 13.65 -16.02
N ILE A 428 -26.89 14.08 -15.14
CA ILE A 428 -25.51 13.60 -15.14
C ILE A 428 -25.44 12.17 -14.58
N SER A 429 -26.22 11.82 -13.55
CA SER A 429 -26.36 10.42 -13.12
C SER A 429 -26.96 9.54 -14.23
N ARG A 430 -27.91 10.09 -15.02
CA ARG A 430 -28.52 9.45 -16.19
C ARG A 430 -27.57 9.35 -17.39
N MET A 431 -26.63 10.28 -17.55
CA MET A 431 -25.52 10.19 -18.52
C MET A 431 -24.40 9.26 -18.05
N MET A 432 -24.18 9.14 -16.74
CA MET A 432 -23.25 8.17 -16.13
C MET A 432 -23.80 6.74 -16.15
N SER A 433 -25.13 6.56 -16.25
CA SER A 433 -25.74 5.33 -16.70
C SER A 433 -25.71 5.24 -18.23
N THR A 434 -24.51 5.10 -18.81
CA THR A 434 -24.45 4.56 -20.16
C THR A 434 -25.02 3.15 -20.10
N THR A 435 -26.25 3.01 -20.61
CA THR A 435 -26.97 1.80 -21.03
C THR A 435 -26.09 0.56 -21.18
N SER A 436 -25.70 -0.05 -20.08
CA SER A 436 -25.13 -1.37 -20.03
C SER A 436 -26.06 -2.16 -19.13
N SER A 437 -26.64 -3.21 -19.70
CA SER A 437 -27.29 -4.25 -18.91
C SER A 437 -26.35 -4.65 -17.76
N PRO A 438 -26.87 -4.97 -16.56
CA PRO A 438 -26.04 -5.52 -15.51
C PRO A 438 -25.23 -6.71 -16.06
N PRO A 439 -24.00 -6.93 -15.57
CA PRO A 439 -23.20 -8.06 -16.03
C PRO A 439 -23.97 -9.36 -15.80
N ASP A 440 -23.76 -10.33 -16.69
CA ASP A 440 -24.32 -11.66 -16.53
C ASP A 440 -23.91 -12.22 -15.14
N PRO A 441 -24.86 -12.63 -14.28
CA PRO A 441 -24.55 -13.02 -12.89
C PRO A 441 -23.56 -14.18 -12.78
N GLU A 442 -23.61 -15.13 -13.71
CA GLU A 442 -22.74 -16.30 -13.71
C GLU A 442 -21.29 -15.91 -14.06
N VAL A 443 -21.16 -15.07 -15.09
CA VAL A 443 -19.87 -14.52 -15.55
C VAL A 443 -19.27 -13.60 -14.47
N GLN A 444 -20.10 -12.80 -13.81
CA GLN A 444 -19.70 -11.94 -12.70
C GLN A 444 -19.18 -12.78 -11.52
N GLN A 445 -19.90 -13.86 -11.17
CA GLN A 445 -19.46 -14.78 -10.11
C GLN A 445 -18.17 -15.51 -10.49
N PHE A 446 -18.03 -15.93 -11.75
CA PHE A 446 -16.78 -16.55 -12.21
C PHE A 446 -15.58 -15.59 -12.12
N LEU A 447 -15.74 -14.31 -12.46
CA LEU A 447 -14.68 -13.31 -12.26
C LEU A 447 -14.35 -13.17 -10.77
N ARG A 448 -15.36 -13.14 -9.90
CA ARG A 448 -15.16 -13.10 -8.44
C ARG A 448 -14.37 -14.31 -7.96
N ASP A 449 -14.76 -15.52 -8.35
CA ASP A 449 -14.10 -16.77 -7.97
C ASP A 449 -12.62 -16.76 -8.37
N LEU A 450 -12.32 -16.33 -9.60
CA LEU A 450 -10.94 -16.17 -10.09
C LEU A 450 -10.16 -15.16 -9.26
N LEU A 451 -10.72 -13.95 -9.07
CA LEU A 451 -10.06 -12.89 -8.32
C LEU A 451 -9.80 -13.31 -6.88
N ASP A 452 -10.78 -13.87 -6.17
CA ASP A 452 -10.60 -14.32 -4.80
C ASP A 452 -9.59 -15.47 -4.70
N PHE A 453 -9.63 -16.45 -5.61
CA PHE A 453 -8.70 -17.59 -5.61
C PHE A 453 -7.23 -17.17 -5.71
N PHE A 454 -6.94 -16.23 -6.61
CA PHE A 454 -5.58 -15.76 -6.87
C PHE A 454 -5.13 -14.67 -5.93
N THR A 455 -6.06 -13.87 -5.41
CA THR A 455 -5.69 -12.64 -4.72
C THR A 455 -5.96 -12.74 -3.23
N HIS A 456 -7.09 -13.27 -2.77
CA HIS A 456 -7.55 -13.10 -1.38
C HIS A 456 -6.45 -13.46 -0.36
N LEU A 457 -6.03 -12.52 0.48
CA LEU A 457 -4.85 -12.67 1.35
C LEU A 457 -4.94 -13.87 2.31
N GLY A 458 -6.16 -14.22 2.74
CA GLY A 458 -6.42 -15.41 3.56
C GLY A 458 -6.12 -16.75 2.88
N ASN A 459 -5.84 -16.78 1.57
CA ASN A 459 -5.35 -17.97 0.88
C ASN A 459 -3.86 -18.23 1.11
N PHE A 460 -3.11 -17.23 1.58
CA PHE A 460 -1.66 -17.29 1.69
C PHE A 460 -1.22 -17.48 3.14
N SER A 461 0.03 -17.88 3.32
CA SER A 461 0.62 -18.02 4.65
C SER A 461 0.56 -16.69 5.42
N PRO A 462 0.14 -16.71 6.69
CA PRO A 462 0.05 -15.49 7.49
C PRO A 462 1.43 -14.86 7.64
N ILE A 463 1.48 -13.53 7.73
CA ILE A 463 2.72 -12.79 8.02
C ILE A 463 3.24 -13.22 9.39
N LEU A 464 4.55 -13.48 9.47
CA LEU A 464 5.20 -14.03 10.67
C LEU A 464 4.95 -13.18 11.93
N ASP A 465 4.95 -11.86 11.79
CA ASP A 465 4.65 -10.93 12.87
C ASP A 465 3.70 -9.84 12.40
N SER A 466 2.42 -9.97 12.75
CA SER A 466 1.39 -9.00 12.36
C SER A 466 1.55 -7.63 13.05
N ARG A 467 2.37 -7.51 14.09
CA ARG A 467 2.71 -6.21 14.71
C ARG A 467 3.52 -5.32 13.77
N LEU A 468 4.20 -5.93 12.78
CA LEU A 468 4.94 -5.25 11.72
C LEU A 468 4.07 -4.86 10.51
N VAL A 469 2.75 -4.93 10.63
CA VAL A 469 1.83 -4.54 9.57
C VAL A 469 1.14 -3.22 9.95
N LEU A 470 1.25 -2.23 9.08
CA LEU A 470 0.64 -0.91 9.24
C LEU A 470 -0.15 -0.51 7.98
N PRO A 471 -1.37 -1.01 7.80
CA PRO A 471 -2.22 -0.60 6.68
C PRO A 471 -2.65 0.86 6.82
N VAL A 472 -2.62 1.59 5.70
CA VAL A 472 -3.14 2.97 5.65
C VAL A 472 -4.37 2.99 4.76
N ALA A 473 -5.55 3.27 5.32
CA ALA A 473 -6.82 3.21 4.58
C ALA A 473 -7.53 4.57 4.57
N ALA A 474 -8.18 4.90 3.45
CA ALA A 474 -9.03 6.08 3.33
C ALA A 474 -10.41 5.82 3.93
N GLU A 475 -10.94 6.75 4.73
CA GLU A 475 -12.26 6.62 5.38
C GLU A 475 -13.40 6.44 4.36
N CYS A 476 -13.37 7.20 3.26
CA CYS A 476 -14.46 7.27 2.27
C CYS A 476 -14.06 6.66 0.91
N ASP A 477 -13.33 5.54 0.92
CA ASP A 477 -12.80 4.87 -0.27
C ASP A 477 -13.92 4.32 -1.20
N ALA A 478 -13.91 4.74 -2.47
CA ALA A 478 -14.86 4.28 -3.49
C ALA A 478 -14.30 3.18 -4.40
N TYR A 479 -12.98 2.96 -4.39
CA TYR A 479 -12.31 1.93 -5.18
C TYR A 479 -12.25 0.61 -4.45
N VAL A 480 -12.19 0.67 -3.12
CA VAL A 480 -12.11 -0.50 -2.25
C VAL A 480 -13.27 -0.43 -1.25
N PRO A 481 -14.48 -0.87 -1.66
CA PRO A 481 -15.62 -0.94 -0.75
C PRO A 481 -15.30 -1.80 0.47
N ARG A 482 -15.75 -1.36 1.65
CA ARG A 482 -15.56 -2.08 2.91
C ARG A 482 -16.72 -3.01 3.27
N TYR A 483 -17.86 -2.83 2.61
CA TYR A 483 -18.99 -3.74 2.76
C TYR A 483 -18.72 -5.04 2.00
N GLY A 484 -19.08 -6.19 2.59
CA GLY A 484 -18.94 -7.49 1.92
C GLY A 484 -17.50 -8.02 1.80
N VAL A 485 -16.53 -7.42 2.50
CA VAL A 485 -15.12 -7.88 2.51
C VAL A 485 -14.64 -8.33 3.88
N CYS A 486 -13.72 -9.30 3.88
CA CYS A 486 -13.00 -9.71 5.07
C CYS A 486 -12.28 -8.52 5.72
N SER A 487 -12.40 -8.33 7.03
CA SER A 487 -11.66 -7.30 7.76
C SER A 487 -10.14 -7.54 7.70
N LEU A 488 -9.36 -6.46 7.56
CA LEU A 488 -7.90 -6.52 7.69
C LEU A 488 -7.46 -7.06 9.05
N THR A 489 -8.23 -6.87 10.12
CA THR A 489 -7.90 -7.40 11.45
C THR A 489 -8.00 -8.93 11.52
N LYS A 490 -8.81 -9.57 10.65
CA LYS A 490 -8.81 -11.03 10.53
C LYS A 490 -7.56 -11.56 9.84
N ILE A 491 -7.03 -10.81 8.86
CA ILE A 491 -5.79 -11.17 8.15
C ILE A 491 -4.55 -10.82 8.99
N TYR A 492 -4.59 -9.69 9.70
CA TYR A 492 -3.50 -9.14 10.49
C TYR A 492 -3.97 -8.78 11.91
N PRO A 493 -4.08 -9.76 12.83
CA PRO A 493 -4.73 -9.57 14.14
C PRO A 493 -4.05 -8.53 15.04
N ASN A 494 -2.73 -8.34 14.93
CA ASN A 494 -1.99 -7.38 15.76
C ASN A 494 -1.53 -6.13 14.98
N ALA A 495 -2.13 -5.86 13.81
CA ALA A 495 -1.75 -4.71 12.99
C ALA A 495 -2.29 -3.39 13.55
N GLU A 496 -1.51 -2.32 13.39
CA GLU A 496 -2.00 -0.95 13.56
C GLU A 496 -2.63 -0.49 12.23
N ILE A 497 -3.92 -0.17 12.23
CA ILE A 497 -4.58 0.37 11.03
C ILE A 497 -4.66 1.89 11.16
N ARG A 498 -4.04 2.62 10.22
CA ARG A 498 -4.10 4.08 10.15
C ARG A 498 -5.19 4.52 9.18
N ILE A 499 -6.23 5.14 9.72
CA ILE A 499 -7.33 5.69 8.92
C ILE A 499 -7.05 7.15 8.57
N LEU A 500 -7.20 7.49 7.29
CA LEU A 500 -7.09 8.84 6.78
C LEU A 500 -8.48 9.48 6.77
N PRO A 501 -8.80 10.37 7.73
CA PRO A 501 -10.13 10.94 7.87
C PRO A 501 -10.47 11.83 6.67
N GLN A 502 -11.76 11.89 6.35
CA GLN A 502 -12.37 12.75 5.34
C GLN A 502 -11.71 12.64 3.97
N SER A 503 -11.16 11.47 3.65
CA SER A 503 -10.45 11.23 2.39
C SER A 503 -11.07 10.07 1.62
N GLY A 504 -11.21 10.27 0.30
CA GLY A 504 -11.44 9.19 -0.66
C GLY A 504 -10.13 8.61 -1.18
N HIS A 505 -10.18 7.64 -2.08
CA HIS A 505 -8.99 6.93 -2.55
C HIS A 505 -8.00 7.87 -3.25
N VAL A 506 -8.48 8.61 -4.26
CA VAL A 506 -7.64 9.53 -5.03
C VAL A 506 -7.27 10.75 -4.18
N GLY A 507 -8.21 11.22 -3.35
CA GLY A 507 -7.98 12.32 -2.42
C GLY A 507 -6.85 12.02 -1.43
N ALA A 508 -6.84 10.83 -0.82
CA ALA A 508 -5.78 10.38 0.08
C ALA A 508 -4.42 10.31 -0.62
N TYR A 509 -4.36 9.78 -1.84
CA TYR A 509 -3.13 9.72 -2.63
C TYR A 509 -2.55 11.12 -2.90
N VAL A 510 -3.37 12.03 -3.41
CA VAL A 510 -2.96 13.41 -3.72
C VAL A 510 -2.57 14.13 -2.44
N ARG A 511 -3.37 13.98 -1.37
CA ARG A 511 -3.12 14.64 -0.09
C ARG A 511 -1.79 14.21 0.52
N ASN A 512 -1.50 12.91 0.49
CA ASN A 512 -0.22 12.37 0.91
C ASN A 512 0.94 12.95 0.09
N ALA A 513 0.82 12.99 -1.23
CA ALA A 513 1.89 13.41 -2.11
C ALA A 513 2.24 14.91 -1.99
N ILE A 514 1.28 15.75 -1.59
CA ILE A 514 1.46 17.20 -1.56
C ILE A 514 1.65 17.74 -0.13
N TRP A 515 0.93 17.22 0.86
CA TRP A 515 0.84 17.88 2.17
C TRP A 515 1.26 17.01 3.36
N THR A 516 0.72 15.79 3.49
CA THR A 516 0.77 15.09 4.78
C THR A 516 1.94 14.14 4.95
N ASN A 517 2.50 13.60 3.86
CA ASN A 517 3.53 12.55 3.89
C ASN A 517 3.14 11.34 4.79
N ASP A 518 1.84 11.05 4.91
CA ASP A 518 1.28 9.96 5.73
C ASP A 518 1.98 8.60 5.47
N PHE A 519 2.24 8.29 4.20
CA PHE A 519 2.86 7.03 3.79
C PHE A 519 4.35 6.96 4.17
N ARG A 520 5.07 8.08 4.08
CA ARG A 520 6.47 8.16 4.54
C ARG A 520 6.55 7.94 6.04
N GLN A 521 5.67 8.59 6.81
CA GLN A 521 5.60 8.40 8.26
C GLN A 521 5.31 6.95 8.62
N ALA A 522 4.31 6.32 7.97
CA ALA A 522 3.97 4.93 8.20
C ALA A 522 5.14 3.96 7.92
N ILE A 523 5.94 4.20 6.87
CA ILE A 523 7.15 3.41 6.58
C ILE A 523 8.16 3.53 7.71
N THR A 524 8.45 4.76 8.14
CA THR A 524 9.39 5.04 9.22
C THR A 524 8.93 4.43 10.55
N ASP A 525 7.67 4.60 10.91
CA ASP A 525 7.07 4.04 12.13
C ASP A 525 7.20 2.51 12.16
N CYS A 526 6.90 1.86 11.04
CA CYS A 526 6.93 0.41 10.92
C CYS A 526 8.34 -0.16 10.97
N LEU A 527 9.32 0.48 10.31
CA LEU A 527 10.73 0.08 10.38
C LEU A 527 11.32 0.31 11.78
N ASN A 528 10.98 1.42 12.42
CA ASN A 528 11.36 1.70 13.80
C ASN A 528 10.77 0.68 14.77
N ARG A 529 9.52 0.27 14.57
CA ARG A 529 8.89 -0.81 15.32
C ARG A 529 9.61 -2.14 15.11
N GLN A 530 10.04 -2.45 13.89
CA GLN A 530 10.83 -3.67 13.64
C GLN A 530 12.14 -3.66 14.42
N VAL A 531 12.88 -2.55 14.39
CA VAL A 531 14.13 -2.43 15.16
C VAL A 531 13.87 -2.59 16.66
N HIS A 532 12.83 -1.93 17.17
CA HIS A 532 12.47 -2.04 18.57
C HIS A 532 12.12 -3.48 18.99
N LEU A 533 11.32 -4.19 18.19
CA LEU A 533 10.86 -5.54 18.54
C LEU A 533 11.93 -6.64 18.41
N TYR A 534 12.94 -6.45 17.56
CA TYR A 534 13.92 -7.50 17.22
C TYR A 534 15.36 -7.17 17.60
N HIS A 535 15.64 -5.93 17.99
CA HIS A 535 16.98 -5.48 18.39
C HIS A 535 16.99 -4.71 19.71
N ASP A 536 15.83 -4.52 20.38
CA ASP A 536 15.69 -3.78 21.65
C ASP A 536 16.30 -2.36 21.63
N GLU A 537 16.41 -1.77 20.44
CA GLU A 537 16.95 -0.43 20.20
C GLU A 537 15.83 0.59 19.94
N PRO A 538 16.01 1.87 20.29
CA PRO A 538 15.09 2.91 19.83
C PRO A 538 15.13 2.98 18.30
N GLY A 539 13.95 3.06 17.68
CA GLY A 539 13.83 3.20 16.23
C GLY A 539 14.63 4.39 15.69
N PRO A 540 15.68 4.16 14.87
CA PRO A 540 16.66 5.21 14.56
C PRO A 540 16.34 5.95 13.24
N PHE A 541 15.24 5.58 12.57
CA PHE A 541 14.85 6.14 11.28
C PHE A 541 13.89 7.31 11.46
N GLY A 542 14.04 8.34 10.64
CA GLY A 542 13.29 9.58 10.76
C GLY A 542 13.62 10.38 12.03
N ARG A 543 13.37 11.70 11.98
CA ARG A 543 13.86 12.75 12.89
C ARG A 543 15.28 13.22 12.58
N ASN A 544 15.34 14.34 11.85
CA ASN A 544 16.43 15.29 12.01
C ASN A 544 16.43 15.79 13.45
N LYS A 545 17.51 15.52 14.20
CA LYS A 545 17.77 15.91 15.61
C LYS A 545 17.64 17.42 15.93
N LYS A 546 17.20 18.28 15.02
CA LYS A 546 17.09 19.73 15.23
C LYS A 546 15.91 20.18 16.10
N SER A 547 14.86 19.35 16.29
CA SER A 547 13.73 19.73 17.16
C SER A 547 13.89 19.27 18.62
N ALA A 548 14.67 18.23 18.89
CA ALA A 548 14.91 17.76 20.26
C ALA A 548 15.79 18.73 21.06
N LEU A 549 16.84 19.27 20.42
CA LEU A 549 17.73 20.27 21.04
C LEU A 549 17.05 21.62 21.36
N ASN A 550 15.95 21.96 20.67
CA ASN A 550 15.20 23.18 20.98
C ASN A 550 14.17 22.98 22.11
N ASN A 551 13.70 21.76 22.35
CA ASN A 551 12.80 21.48 23.47
C ASN A 551 13.57 21.29 24.79
N ASP A 552 14.80 20.75 24.76
CA ASP A 552 15.63 20.64 25.95
C ASP A 552 16.19 22.01 26.40
N ASN A 553 16.46 22.93 25.46
CA ASN A 553 16.86 24.30 25.81
C ASN A 553 15.71 25.18 26.30
N ASN A 554 14.46 24.88 25.94
CA ASN A 554 13.30 25.62 26.45
C ASN A 554 12.84 25.12 27.83
N ASN A 555 13.08 23.86 28.19
CA ASN A 555 12.74 23.34 29.52
C ASN A 555 13.76 23.72 30.61
N ASN A 556 15.01 24.00 30.24
CA ASN A 556 16.03 24.45 31.22
C ASN A 556 15.95 25.95 31.56
N ASN A 557 15.20 26.76 30.80
CA ASN A 557 15.02 28.19 31.10
C ASN A 557 13.78 28.49 31.96
N THR A 558 12.90 27.50 32.20
CA THR A 558 11.66 27.71 32.97
C THR A 558 11.79 27.33 34.45
N ILE A 559 12.89 26.70 34.86
CA ILE A 559 13.09 26.24 36.25
C ILE A 559 13.87 27.25 37.11
N ASN A 560 14.55 28.24 36.51
CA ASN A 560 15.38 29.21 37.26
C ASN A 560 14.71 30.55 37.59
N ASN A 561 13.39 30.72 37.38
CA ASN A 561 12.71 32.02 37.60
C ASN A 561 11.55 31.99 38.61
N SER A 562 11.37 30.90 39.36
CA SER A 562 10.30 30.80 40.37
C SER A 562 10.75 31.02 41.83
N ASP A 563 12.04 31.21 42.12
CA ASP A 563 12.55 31.28 43.50
C ASP A 563 12.91 32.68 44.00
N ASN A 564 12.53 33.76 43.30
CA ASN A 564 12.89 35.14 43.70
C ASN A 564 11.72 36.11 43.90
N ILE A 565 10.51 35.62 44.17
CA ILE A 565 9.38 36.48 44.55
C ILE A 565 8.63 35.82 45.70
N ILE A 566 9.14 35.93 46.92
CA ILE A 566 8.43 36.06 48.21
C ILE A 566 9.54 36.30 49.26
N GLN A 567 9.92 37.55 49.49
CA GLN A 567 10.51 38.05 50.73
C GLN A 567 10.79 39.56 50.60
N ALA A 568 9.74 40.39 50.65
CA ALA A 568 9.92 41.83 50.82
C ALA A 568 8.64 42.54 51.30
N THR A 569 8.02 42.08 52.39
CA THR A 569 7.07 42.89 53.18
C THR A 569 7.05 42.39 54.62
N ASP A 570 8.03 42.81 55.42
CA ASP A 570 7.82 43.28 56.80
C ASP A 570 9.17 43.55 57.47
N ARG A 571 9.48 44.83 57.70
CA ARG A 571 10.12 45.32 58.93
C ARG A 571 10.21 46.86 58.94
N SER A 572 9.28 47.40 59.71
CA SER A 572 9.44 48.51 60.68
C SER A 572 10.00 49.86 60.21
N LYS A 573 9.13 50.87 60.32
CA LYS A 573 9.48 52.21 60.80
C LYS A 573 10.37 52.11 62.05
N GLY A 574 11.45 52.88 62.04
CA GLY A 574 12.34 53.21 63.15
C GLY A 574 13.23 54.33 62.69
#